data_AF-A0A9E3CBH1-F1
#
_entry.id   AF-A0A9E3CBH1-F1
#
_cell.length_a   1.000
_cell.length_b   1.000
_cell.length_c   1.000
_cell.angle_alpha   90.00
_cell.angle_beta   90.00
_cell.angle_gamma   90.00
#
_symmetry.space_group_name_H-M   'P 1'
#
loop_
_entity.id
_entity.type
_entity.pdbx_description
1 polymer ?
#
loop_
_entity_poly.entity_id
_entity_poly.type
_entity_poly.pdbx_seq_one_letter_code
_entity_poly.pdbx_strand_id
1 'polypeptide(L)'
;MEPTTTARYADPRATKELPLGPCRCEGTPHSGGDVATVRTEVGWSELKSAWSAGTMTREDGTGYYDEAYGDTMAISRFTVAWNLVDVDAKGRAQARPIDVQTVSLLDEETFAVLKKHTEELLEHRGRLPNGSGGQSVASSPETASPTRRPRR
;
A
#
# COMPACT_ATOMS: atom_id res chain seq x y z
N MET A 1 24.94 9.51 14.13
CA MET A 1 23.84 8.85 13.40
C MET A 1 22.98 8.19 14.45
N GLU A 2 21.85 8.81 14.78
CA GLU A 2 20.87 8.25 15.70
C GLU A 2 20.27 6.98 15.07
N PRO A 3 20.11 5.87 15.81
CA PRO A 3 19.39 4.71 15.30
C PRO A 3 17.94 5.13 15.07
N THR A 4 17.52 5.17 13.81
CA THR A 4 16.13 5.43 13.44
C THR A 4 15.31 4.26 13.96
N THR A 5 14.65 4.43 15.10
CA THR A 5 13.78 3.42 15.71
C THR A 5 12.69 3.09 14.70
N THR A 6 12.83 1.96 14.00
CA THR A 6 11.78 1.46 13.12
C THR A 6 10.57 1.17 14.00
N ALA A 7 9.45 1.84 13.73
CA ALA A 7 8.21 1.59 14.46
C ALA A 7 7.90 0.08 14.44
N ARG A 8 7.38 -0.48 15.53
CA ARG A 8 7.08 -1.93 15.60
C ARG A 8 5.96 -2.35 14.64
N TYR A 9 5.09 -1.42 14.28
CA TYR A 9 3.89 -1.63 13.47
C TYR A 9 3.75 -0.51 12.44
N ALA A 10 3.29 -0.84 11.24
CA ALA A 10 2.92 0.17 10.25
C ALA A 10 1.74 0.98 10.77
N ASP A 11 1.82 2.30 10.70
CA ASP A 11 0.67 3.15 10.95
C ASP A 11 -0.29 3.09 9.74
N PRO A 12 -1.50 2.53 9.90
CA PRO A 12 -2.48 2.47 8.80
C PRO A 12 -2.99 3.85 8.37
N ARG A 13 -2.72 4.90 9.14
CA ARG A 13 -3.09 6.30 8.84
C ARG A 13 -1.95 7.10 8.24
N ALA A 14 -0.74 6.54 8.14
CA ALA A 14 0.36 7.21 7.47
C ALA A 14 0.08 7.25 5.96
N THR A 15 -0.29 8.43 5.48
CA THR A 15 -0.66 8.69 4.09
C THR A 15 0.01 9.95 3.57
N LYS A 16 0.21 10.02 2.26
CA LYS A 16 0.60 11.25 1.55
C LYS A 16 -0.29 11.46 0.33
N GLU A 17 -0.36 12.70 -0.13
CA GLU A 17 -0.90 13.01 -1.45
C GLU A 17 0.17 12.76 -2.51
N LEU A 18 -0.23 12.11 -3.59
CA LEU A 18 0.58 11.79 -4.75
C LEU A 18 -0.04 12.49 -5.96
N PRO A 19 0.64 13.50 -6.55
CA PRO A 19 0.17 14.13 -7.77
C PRO A 19 0.28 13.13 -8.93
N LEU A 20 -0.81 12.95 -9.67
CA LEU A 20 -0.90 12.03 -10.80
C LEU A 20 -0.78 12.76 -12.15
N GLY A 21 -0.81 14.09 -12.13
CA GLY A 21 -0.68 14.92 -13.32
C GLY A 21 -1.95 15.73 -13.61
N PRO A 22 -2.11 16.26 -14.83
CA PRO A 22 -3.31 16.99 -15.21
C PRO A 22 -4.53 16.06 -15.32
N CYS A 23 -5.68 16.48 -14.78
CA CYS A 23 -6.96 15.78 -14.99
C CYS A 23 -7.29 15.69 -16.47
N ARG A 24 -7.56 14.47 -16.95
CA ARG A 24 -7.97 14.16 -18.33
C ARG A 24 -9.48 13.97 -18.49
N CYS A 25 -10.23 14.44 -17.50
CA CYS A 25 -11.67 14.25 -17.38
C CYS A 25 -12.40 15.06 -18.46
N GLU A 26 -13.29 14.41 -19.23
CA GLU A 26 -14.05 15.10 -20.28
C GLU A 26 -14.99 16.15 -19.66
N GLY A 27 -14.83 17.41 -20.06
CA GLY A 27 -15.81 18.48 -19.80
C GLY A 27 -15.38 19.57 -18.80
N THR A 28 -14.61 19.27 -17.75
CA THR A 28 -14.14 20.33 -16.83
C THR A 28 -12.83 19.92 -16.14
N PRO A 29 -11.66 20.44 -16.57
CA PRO A 29 -10.43 20.20 -15.84
C PRO A 29 -10.55 20.81 -14.44
N HIS A 30 -10.40 19.97 -13.41
CA HIS A 30 -10.40 20.44 -12.03
C HIS A 30 -9.17 21.32 -11.81
N SER A 31 -9.36 22.52 -11.24
CA SER A 31 -8.26 23.42 -10.90
C SER A 31 -7.44 22.84 -9.76
N GLY A 32 -6.45 22.00 -10.09
CA GLY A 32 -5.62 21.31 -9.10
C GLY A 32 -4.93 20.04 -9.62
N GLY A 33 -5.38 19.48 -10.75
CA GLY A 33 -4.86 18.21 -11.27
C GLY A 33 -5.45 16.99 -10.56
N ASP A 34 -5.02 15.80 -10.98
CA ASP A 34 -5.41 14.54 -10.37
C ASP A 34 -4.47 14.21 -9.21
N VAL A 35 -5.05 13.83 -8.08
CA VAL A 35 -4.34 13.55 -6.83
C VAL A 35 -4.92 12.29 -6.20
N ALA A 36 -4.03 11.37 -5.84
CA ALA A 36 -4.35 10.22 -5.01
C ALA A 36 -3.77 10.38 -3.61
N THR A 37 -4.53 10.00 -2.59
CA THR A 37 -4.01 9.76 -1.25
C THR A 37 -3.55 8.31 -1.18
N VAL A 38 -2.26 8.10 -0.95
CA VAL A 38 -1.63 6.78 -0.88
C VAL A 38 -1.01 6.54 0.48
N ARG A 39 -0.95 5.28 0.91
CA ARG A 39 -0.25 4.88 2.14
C ARG A 39 1.25 5.13 2.00
N THR A 40 1.89 5.56 3.07
CA THR A 40 3.35 5.70 3.18
C THR A 40 3.98 4.63 4.07
N GLU A 41 3.18 3.95 4.88
CA GLU A 41 3.62 2.81 5.67
C GLU A 41 2.75 1.58 5.40
N VAL A 42 3.41 0.45 5.14
CA VAL A 42 2.78 -0.84 4.86
C VAL A 42 3.45 -1.90 5.72
N GLY A 43 2.64 -2.69 6.42
CA GLY A 43 3.19 -3.77 7.23
C GLY A 43 3.51 -5.02 6.40
N TRP A 44 4.42 -5.85 6.90
CA TRP A 44 4.86 -7.06 6.18
C TRP A 44 3.72 -8.00 5.75
N SER A 45 2.69 -8.18 6.59
CA SER A 45 1.55 -9.04 6.26
C SER A 45 0.68 -8.49 5.13
N GLU A 46 0.52 -7.17 5.07
CA GLU A 46 -0.21 -6.49 4.00
C GLU A 46 0.57 -6.59 2.69
N LEU A 47 1.89 -6.40 2.77
CA LEU A 47 2.81 -6.59 1.65
C LEU A 47 2.75 -8.01 1.09
N LYS A 48 2.86 -9.01 1.96
CA LYS A 48 2.77 -10.42 1.58
C LYS A 48 1.42 -10.73 0.95
N SER A 49 0.33 -10.18 1.50
CA SER A 49 -1.00 -10.39 0.94
C SER A 49 -1.17 -9.76 -0.45
N ALA A 50 -0.60 -8.57 -0.70
CA ALA A 50 -0.58 -7.97 -2.04
C ALA A 50 0.24 -8.82 -3.02
N TRP A 51 1.42 -9.29 -2.60
CA TRP A 51 2.27 -10.13 -3.45
C TRP A 51 1.67 -11.51 -3.75
N SER A 52 1.02 -12.13 -2.75
CA SER A 52 0.31 -13.39 -2.95
C SER A 52 -0.90 -13.24 -3.89
N ALA A 53 -1.49 -12.05 -4.00
CA ALA A 53 -2.59 -11.82 -4.94
C ALA A 53 -2.14 -11.93 -6.41
N GLY A 54 -0.89 -11.56 -6.73
CA GLY A 54 -0.33 -11.77 -8.07
C GLY A 54 0.10 -13.21 -8.36
N THR A 55 0.07 -14.11 -7.38
CA THR A 55 0.48 -15.51 -7.58
C THR A 55 -0.70 -16.32 -8.11
N MET A 56 -0.58 -16.82 -9.35
CA MET A 56 -1.58 -17.64 -10.02
C MET A 56 -1.08 -19.07 -10.20
N THR A 57 -2.01 -20.01 -10.32
CA THR A 57 -1.72 -21.42 -10.58
C THR A 57 -2.16 -21.76 -12.00
N ARG A 58 -1.25 -22.34 -12.78
CA ARG A 58 -1.55 -22.88 -14.11
C ARG A 58 -2.34 -24.19 -14.00
N GLU A 59 -2.90 -24.63 -15.12
CA GLU A 59 -3.63 -25.91 -15.20
C GLU A 59 -2.75 -27.12 -14.81
N ASP A 60 -1.44 -27.04 -15.03
CA ASP A 60 -0.46 -28.06 -14.66
C ASP A 60 -0.06 -28.04 -13.16
N GLY A 61 -0.68 -27.16 -12.37
CA GLY A 61 -0.40 -26.99 -10.95
C GLY A 61 0.85 -26.15 -10.65
N THR A 62 1.57 -25.66 -11.66
CA THR A 62 2.72 -24.77 -11.44
C THR A 62 2.27 -23.34 -11.12
N GLY A 63 2.94 -22.72 -10.14
CA GLY A 63 2.71 -21.32 -9.81
C GLY A 63 3.48 -20.38 -10.74
N TYR A 64 2.86 -19.27 -11.14
CA TYR A 64 3.56 -18.13 -11.74
C TYR A 64 3.08 -16.84 -11.09
N TYR A 65 3.89 -15.78 -11.24
CA TYR A 65 3.51 -14.44 -10.80
C TYR A 65 3.04 -13.64 -12.00
N ASP A 66 1.78 -13.21 -11.98
CA ASP A 66 1.24 -12.22 -12.91
C ASP A 66 1.57 -10.83 -12.37
N GLU A 67 2.57 -10.19 -12.97
CA GLU A 67 3.06 -8.89 -12.53
C GLU A 67 2.00 -7.80 -12.67
N ALA A 68 1.28 -7.77 -13.80
CA ALA A 68 0.26 -6.76 -14.04
C ALA A 68 -0.91 -6.88 -13.05
N TYR A 69 -1.36 -8.10 -12.78
CA TYR A 69 -2.40 -8.34 -11.78
C TYR A 69 -1.90 -8.05 -10.36
N GLY A 70 -0.66 -8.45 -10.03
CA GLY A 70 -0.03 -8.14 -8.75
C GLY A 70 0.07 -6.65 -8.48
N ASP A 71 0.50 -5.87 -9.48
CA ASP A 71 0.58 -4.40 -9.40
C ASP A 71 -0.80 -3.78 -9.23
N THR A 72 -1.80 -4.24 -9.99
CA THR A 72 -3.20 -3.77 -9.88
C THR A 72 -3.76 -4.01 -8.46
N MET A 73 -3.49 -5.18 -7.90
CA MET A 73 -3.88 -5.53 -6.53
C MET A 73 -3.15 -4.69 -5.48
N ALA A 74 -1.87 -4.41 -5.68
CA ALA A 74 -1.09 -3.59 -4.76
C ALA A 74 -1.54 -2.12 -4.80
N ILE A 75 -1.74 -1.55 -5.99
CA ILE A 75 -2.23 -0.17 -6.19
C ILE A 75 -3.62 0.00 -5.56
N SER A 76 -4.56 -0.90 -5.85
CA SER A 76 -5.92 -0.82 -5.28
C SER A 76 -5.93 -0.90 -3.75
N ARG A 77 -4.95 -1.60 -3.15
CA ARG A 77 -4.87 -1.75 -1.69
C ARG A 77 -4.15 -0.60 -0.99
N PHE A 78 -3.16 0.02 -1.64
CA PHE A 78 -2.35 1.08 -1.03
C PHE A 78 -2.85 2.49 -1.35
N THR A 79 -3.75 2.62 -2.31
CA THR A 79 -4.44 3.88 -2.59
C THR A 79 -5.67 3.99 -1.69
N VAL A 80 -5.71 5.02 -0.85
CA VAL A 80 -6.75 5.23 0.18
C VAL A 80 -7.91 6.04 -0.37
N ALA A 81 -7.60 7.07 -1.13
CA ALA A 81 -8.59 7.97 -1.71
C ALA A 81 -8.06 8.57 -3.01
N TRP A 82 -8.97 9.04 -3.84
CA TRP A 82 -8.66 9.75 -5.08
C TRP A 82 -9.70 10.85 -5.25
N ASN A 83 -9.27 12.01 -5.72
CA ASN A 83 -10.16 13.08 -6.16
C ASN A 83 -10.98 12.78 -7.43
N LEU A 84 -10.96 11.55 -7.97
CA LEU A 84 -11.89 11.13 -9.02
C LEU A 84 -13.32 11.12 -8.49
N VAL A 85 -14.19 11.85 -9.18
CA VAL A 85 -15.62 11.90 -8.88
C VAL A 85 -16.40 11.10 -9.90
N ASP A 86 -17.33 10.30 -9.40
CA ASP A 86 -18.39 9.64 -10.16
C ASP A 86 -19.72 10.35 -9.90
N VAL A 87 -20.73 10.09 -10.73
CA VAL A 87 -22.07 10.65 -10.56
C VAL A 87 -23.00 9.54 -10.11
N ASP A 88 -23.60 9.68 -8.93
CA ASP A 88 -24.57 8.70 -8.44
C ASP A 88 -25.86 8.69 -9.29
N ALA A 89 -26.74 7.70 -9.08
CA ALA A 89 -28.02 7.59 -9.79
C ALA A 89 -28.95 8.82 -9.61
N LYS A 90 -28.61 9.74 -8.71
CA LYS A 90 -29.33 10.99 -8.41
C LYS A 90 -28.61 12.22 -8.97
N GLY A 91 -27.55 12.06 -9.76
CA GLY A 91 -26.81 13.17 -10.36
C GLY A 91 -25.81 13.85 -9.43
N ARG A 92 -25.47 13.27 -8.28
CA ARG A 92 -24.55 13.88 -7.29
C ARG A 92 -23.14 13.34 -7.46
N ALA A 93 -22.17 14.24 -7.37
CA ALA A 93 -20.76 13.87 -7.33
C ALA A 93 -20.46 13.04 -6.06
N GLN A 94 -19.86 11.87 -6.25
CA GLN A 94 -19.38 10.98 -5.19
C GLN A 94 -17.92 10.59 -5.50
N ALA A 95 -17.11 10.35 -4.48
CA ALA A 95 -15.77 9.82 -4.70
C ALA A 95 -15.86 8.43 -5.35
N ARG A 96 -15.13 8.20 -6.44
CA ARG A 96 -15.09 6.89 -7.09
C ARG A 96 -14.33 5.90 -6.20
N PRO A 97 -14.91 4.74 -5.85
CA PRO A 97 -14.18 3.69 -5.14
C PRO A 97 -12.97 3.25 -5.95
N ILE A 98 -11.84 3.01 -5.27
CA ILE A 98 -10.63 2.49 -5.90
C ILE A 98 -10.61 0.99 -5.68
N ASP A 99 -10.99 0.26 -6.71
CA ASP A 99 -10.95 -1.19 -6.75
C ASP A 99 -10.13 -1.67 -7.95
N VAL A 100 -9.98 -2.99 -8.06
CA VAL A 100 -9.24 -3.63 -9.14
C VAL A 100 -9.75 -3.17 -10.52
N GLN A 101 -11.07 -3.06 -10.68
CA GLN A 101 -11.67 -2.64 -11.96
C GLN A 101 -11.30 -1.19 -12.29
N THR A 102 -11.34 -0.30 -11.31
CA THR A 102 -10.96 1.10 -11.49
C THR A 102 -9.48 1.24 -11.83
N VAL A 103 -8.60 0.47 -11.18
CA VAL A 103 -7.16 0.47 -11.48
C VAL A 103 -6.88 -0.07 -12.88
N SER A 104 -7.62 -1.08 -13.36
CA SER A 104 -7.47 -1.61 -14.73
C SER A 104 -7.92 -0.64 -15.83
N LEU A 105 -8.66 0.41 -15.49
CA LEU A 105 -9.12 1.43 -16.44
C LEU A 105 -8.21 2.66 -16.47
N LEU A 106 -7.15 2.69 -15.66
CA LEU A 106 -6.22 3.82 -15.64
C LEU A 106 -5.44 3.88 -16.94
N ASP A 107 -5.15 5.11 -17.37
CA ASP A 107 -4.17 5.32 -18.41
C ASP A 107 -2.77 4.93 -17.92
N GLU A 108 -1.88 4.67 -18.87
CA GLU A 108 -0.52 4.19 -18.61
C GLU A 108 0.30 5.15 -17.74
N GLU A 109 0.16 6.46 -17.91
CA GLU A 109 0.92 7.46 -17.14
C GLU A 109 0.50 7.44 -15.66
N THR A 110 -0.82 7.48 -15.42
CA THR A 110 -1.38 7.41 -14.08
C THR A 110 -1.03 6.10 -13.39
N PHE A 111 -1.13 4.98 -14.11
CA PHE A 111 -0.74 3.68 -13.61
C PHE A 111 0.73 3.62 -13.24
N ALA A 112 1.62 4.16 -14.10
CA ALA A 112 3.07 4.16 -13.85
C ALA A 112 3.45 4.96 -12.59
N VAL A 113 2.79 6.10 -12.33
CA VAL A 113 3.03 6.90 -11.12
C VAL A 113 2.65 6.12 -9.85
N LEU A 114 1.49 5.46 -9.86
CA LEU A 114 1.02 4.64 -8.73
C LEU A 114 1.85 3.37 -8.54
N LYS A 115 2.25 2.71 -9.64
CA LYS A 115 3.16 1.56 -9.64
C LYS A 115 4.48 1.94 -9.00
N LYS A 116 5.12 3.03 -9.45
CA LYS A 116 6.39 3.49 -8.89
C LYS A 116 6.32 3.75 -7.39
N HIS A 117 5.28 4.44 -6.91
CA HIS A 117 5.11 4.66 -5.47
C HIS A 117 4.96 3.33 -4.71
N THR A 118 4.23 2.38 -5.28
CA THR A 118 4.07 1.05 -4.71
C THR A 118 5.38 0.27 -4.68
N GLU A 119 6.19 0.35 -5.74
CA GLU A 119 7.53 -0.22 -5.82
C GLU A 119 8.47 0.39 -4.78
N GLU A 120 8.46 1.72 -4.58
CA GLU A 120 9.26 2.39 -3.54
C GLU A 120 8.89 1.90 -2.13
N LEU A 121 7.60 1.67 -1.85
CA LEU A 121 7.16 1.03 -0.60
C LEU A 121 7.67 -0.41 -0.50
N LEU A 122 7.72 -1.12 -1.62
CA LEU A 122 8.19 -2.49 -1.69
C LEU A 122 9.71 -2.58 -1.57
N GLU A 123 10.52 -1.67 -2.11
CA GLU A 123 11.99 -1.76 -2.08
C GLU A 123 12.57 -1.77 -0.66
N HIS A 124 11.82 -1.27 0.32
CA HIS A 124 12.21 -1.30 1.74
C HIS A 124 11.87 -2.60 2.49
N ARG A 125 11.58 -3.73 1.80
CA ARG A 125 11.19 -5.04 2.39
C ARG A 125 11.98 -5.47 3.63
N GLY A 126 13.28 -5.16 3.68
CA GLY A 126 14.17 -5.57 4.78
C GLY A 126 14.00 -4.79 6.09
N ARG A 127 13.18 -3.73 6.13
CA ARG A 127 12.95 -2.87 7.30
C ARG A 127 11.47 -2.58 7.55
N LEU A 128 10.57 -3.38 6.97
CA LEU A 128 9.15 -3.11 7.12
C LEU A 128 8.67 -3.47 8.53
N PRO A 129 7.87 -2.61 9.15
CA PRO A 129 7.26 -2.91 10.44
C PRO A 129 6.25 -4.06 10.31
N ASN A 130 5.82 -4.61 11.45
CA ASN A 130 4.76 -5.63 11.42
C ASN A 130 3.46 -5.04 10.87
N GLY A 131 2.58 -5.91 10.35
CA GLY A 131 1.20 -5.56 10.00
C GLY A 131 0.49 -4.83 11.13
N SER A 132 -0.38 -3.87 10.80
CA SER A 132 -1.23 -3.20 11.79
C SER A 132 -2.02 -4.26 12.60
N GLY A 133 -1.81 -4.29 13.91
CA GLY A 133 -2.45 -5.27 14.81
C GLY A 133 -1.89 -6.70 14.78
N GLY A 134 -0.73 -6.94 14.14
CA GLY A 134 -0.08 -8.26 14.13
C GLY A 134 0.41 -8.70 15.51
N GLN A 135 0.43 -10.02 15.75
CA GLN A 135 1.17 -10.56 16.89
C GLN A 135 2.63 -10.14 16.78
N SER A 136 3.19 -9.53 17.83
CA SER A 136 4.62 -9.29 17.92
C SER A 136 5.34 -10.58 17.57
N VAL A 137 6.27 -10.56 16.61
CA VAL A 137 7.26 -11.62 16.51
C VAL A 137 7.92 -11.68 17.87
N ALA A 138 7.74 -12.80 18.60
CA ALA A 138 8.28 -12.96 19.93
C ALA A 138 9.76 -12.60 19.86
N SER A 139 10.14 -11.51 20.53
CA SER A 139 11.54 -11.16 20.65
C SER A 139 12.24 -12.35 21.31
N SER A 140 13.38 -12.78 20.74
CA SER A 140 14.20 -13.85 21.32
C SER A 140 14.37 -13.63 22.83
N PRO A 141 14.26 -14.68 23.66
CA PRO A 141 14.30 -14.57 25.12
C PRO A 141 15.71 -14.30 25.69
N GLU A 142 16.60 -13.65 24.94
CA GLU A 142 18.01 -13.47 25.30
C GLU A 142 18.37 -12.00 25.56
N THR A 143 17.68 -11.30 26.47
CA THR A 143 18.29 -10.13 27.15
C THR A 143 17.53 -9.72 28.42
N ALA A 144 17.01 -10.68 29.20
CA ALA A 144 16.71 -10.39 30.59
C ALA A 144 17.99 -10.55 31.41
N SER A 145 18.79 -9.49 31.50
CA SER A 145 19.89 -9.38 32.47
C SER A 145 19.38 -9.76 33.86
N PRO A 146 19.95 -10.78 34.55
CA PRO A 146 19.52 -11.12 35.89
C PRO A 146 19.84 -9.94 36.80
N THR A 147 18.79 -9.33 37.34
CA THR A 147 18.89 -8.30 38.37
C THR A 147 19.48 -8.96 39.61
N ARG A 148 20.75 -8.68 39.86
CA ARG A 148 21.49 -9.04 41.07
C ARG A 148 20.74 -8.49 42.30
N ARG A 149 20.35 -9.35 43.25
CA ARG A 149 19.97 -8.93 44.61
C ARG A 149 20.55 -9.89 45.67
N PRO A 150 20.75 -9.39 46.91
CA PRO A 150 21.97 -9.63 47.67
C PRO A 150 21.90 -10.81 48.64
N ARG A 151 23.10 -11.25 49.05
CA ARG A 151 23.40 -12.24 50.10
C ARG A 151 22.62 -12.00 51.39
N ARG A 152 22.14 -13.09 51.98
CA ARG A 152 22.04 -13.28 53.43
C ARG A 152 22.99 -14.39 53.83
#